data_AF-X0UZJ6-F1
#
_entry.id   AF-X0UZJ6-F1
#
_cell.length_a   1.000
_cell.length_b   1.000
_cell.length_c   1.000
_cell.angle_alpha   90.00
_cell.angle_beta   90.00
_cell.angle_gamma   90.00
#
_symmetry.space_group_name_H-M   'P 1'
#
loop_
_entity.id
_entity.type
_entity.pdbx_description
1 polymer ?
#
loop_
_entity_poly.entity_id
_entity_poly.type
_entity_poly.pdbx_seq_one_letter_code
_entity_poly.pdbx_strand_id
1 'polypeptide(L)'
;YHSTGEINFEVEDKQGMIKRLARKFSDGKVDFLDGVTVEYEDWWFNCRPSNTEPLLRLCLEAREADLRDEKYEDLIKILGEPSEH
;
A
#
# COMPACT_ATOMS: atom_id res chain seq x y z
N TYR A 1 0.44 17.59 1.32
CA TYR A 1 0.35 16.12 1.22
C TYR A 1 -0.66 15.78 0.15
N HIS A 2 -0.26 14.92 -0.76
CA HIS A 2 -1.02 14.42 -1.90
C HIS A 2 -1.31 12.95 -1.66
N SER A 3 -2.60 12.58 -1.74
CA SER A 3 -3.07 11.23 -1.46
C SER A 3 -3.56 10.55 -2.73
N THR A 4 -3.40 9.24 -2.80
CA THR A 4 -4.08 8.40 -3.81
C THR A 4 -5.57 8.21 -3.51
N GLY A 5 -6.02 8.52 -2.29
CA GLY A 5 -7.26 7.97 -1.75
C GLY A 5 -7.13 6.46 -1.46
N GLU A 6 -8.27 5.80 -1.21
CA GLU A 6 -8.32 4.33 -1.10
C GLU A 6 -8.37 3.70 -2.50
N ILE A 7 -7.46 2.77 -2.76
CA ILE A 7 -7.42 1.98 -3.97
C ILE A 7 -7.51 0.50 -3.59
N ASN A 8 -8.47 -0.21 -4.19
CA ASN A 8 -8.69 -1.62 -3.94
C ASN A 8 -7.85 -2.49 -4.89
N PHE A 9 -7.34 -3.61 -4.39
CA PHE A 9 -6.60 -4.61 -5.17
C PHE A 9 -7.14 -5.99 -4.85
N GLU A 10 -7.48 -6.76 -5.88
CA GLU A 10 -7.82 -8.18 -5.73
C GLU A 10 -6.55 -8.99 -5.51
N VAL A 11 -6.47 -9.65 -4.35
CA VAL A 11 -5.29 -10.42 -3.98
C VAL A 11 -5.71 -11.75 -3.38
N GLU A 12 -5.29 -12.84 -4.02
CA GLU A 12 -5.59 -14.20 -3.56
C GLU A 12 -4.96 -14.51 -2.19
N ASP A 13 -3.70 -14.10 -1.97
CA ASP A 13 -2.99 -14.26 -0.69
C ASP A 13 -2.69 -12.90 -0.04
N LYS A 14 -3.67 -12.38 0.70
CA LYS A 14 -3.55 -11.11 1.45
C LYS A 14 -2.36 -11.11 2.41
N GLN A 15 -2.15 -12.20 3.16
CA GLN A 15 -1.09 -12.26 4.17
C GLN A 15 0.30 -12.33 3.53
N GLY A 16 0.45 -13.13 2.48
CA GLY A 16 1.69 -13.21 1.71
C GLY A 16 2.04 -11.86 1.09
N MET A 17 1.05 -11.15 0.55
CA MET A 17 1.25 -9.83 -0.03
C MET A 17 1.66 -8.79 1.02
N ILE A 18 0.99 -8.75 2.17
CA ILE A 18 1.36 -7.90 3.31
C ILE A 18 2.83 -8.14 3.73
N LYS A 19 3.24 -9.41 3.88
CA LYS A 19 4.63 -9.77 4.22
C LYS A 19 5.62 -9.35 3.13
N ARG A 20 5.23 -9.47 1.85
CA ARG A 20 6.05 -9.06 0.71
C ARG A 20 6.29 -7.56 0.70
N LEU A 21 5.23 -6.76 0.95
CA LEU A 21 5.32 -5.30 1.09
C LEU A 21 6.23 -4.91 2.25
N ALA A 22 5.99 -5.47 3.44
CA ALA A 22 6.81 -5.20 4.62
C ALA A 22 8.29 -5.51 4.40
N ARG A 23 8.61 -6.60 3.68
CA ARG A 23 10.00 -6.95 3.35
C ARG A 23 10.60 -5.98 2.32
N LYS A 24 9.84 -5.61 1.29
CA LYS A 24 10.31 -4.73 0.21
C LYS A 24 10.63 -3.32 0.72
N PHE A 25 9.83 -2.82 1.67
CA PHE A 25 9.94 -1.48 2.25
C PHE A 25 10.45 -1.53 3.70
N SER A 26 11.28 -2.53 4.01
CA SER A 26 11.81 -2.76 5.37
C SER A 26 12.85 -1.71 5.82
N ASP A 27 13.28 -0.84 4.92
CA ASP A 27 14.11 0.32 5.18
C ASP A 27 13.34 1.52 5.75
N GLY A 28 12.01 1.51 5.64
CA GLY A 28 11.10 2.44 6.33
C GLY A 28 10.72 1.93 7.72
N LYS A 29 9.97 2.76 8.46
CA LYS A 29 9.35 2.35 9.72
C LYS A 29 8.11 1.51 9.41
N VAL A 30 8.18 0.21 9.69
CA VAL A 30 7.10 -0.74 9.43
C VAL A 30 6.28 -1.02 10.68
N ASP A 31 4.96 -0.95 10.55
CA ASP A 31 3.98 -1.32 11.58
C ASP A 31 2.92 -2.29 11.00
N PHE A 32 2.36 -3.16 11.84
CA PHE A 32 1.41 -4.20 11.44
C PHE A 32 0.05 -4.13 12.15
N LEU A 33 -0.29 -2.98 12.76
CA LEU A 33 -1.50 -2.83 13.57
C LEU A 33 -2.79 -2.96 12.75
N ASP A 34 -2.81 -2.38 11.53
CA ASP A 34 -3.93 -2.44 10.59
C ASP A 34 -3.42 -2.85 9.19
N GLY A 35 -2.98 -4.10 9.07
CA GLY A 35 -2.35 -4.62 7.85
C GLY A 35 -0.85 -4.38 7.84
N VAL A 36 -0.34 -3.59 6.88
CA VAL A 36 1.04 -3.09 6.89
C VAL A 36 1.04 -1.60 6.61
N THR A 37 1.58 -0.84 7.55
CA THR A 37 1.89 0.58 7.37
C THR A 37 3.40 0.72 7.25
N VAL A 38 3.86 1.47 6.26
CA VAL A 38 5.27 1.85 6.15
C VAL A 38 5.37 3.37 6.05
N GLU A 39 6.16 3.95 6.95
CA GLU A 39 6.37 5.38 7.06
C GLU A 39 7.82 5.74 6.73
N TYR A 40 7.98 6.72 5.84
CA TYR A 40 9.23 7.42 5.53
C TYR A 40 9.09 8.91 5.89
N GLU A 41 10.16 9.68 5.73
CA GLU A 41 10.16 11.12 6.09
C GLU A 41 9.16 11.94 5.25
N ASP A 42 9.09 11.70 3.94
CA ASP A 42 8.26 12.48 3.02
C ASP A 42 7.03 11.73 2.49
N TRP A 43 6.85 10.46 2.83
CA TRP A 43 5.71 9.66 2.35
C TRP A 43 5.44 8.44 3.23
N TRP A 44 4.22 7.94 3.16
CA TRP A 44 3.82 6.73 3.85
C TRP A 44 2.73 6.01 3.07
N PHE A 45 2.59 4.71 3.30
CA PHE A 45 1.44 3.97 2.83
C PHE A 45 0.90 3.03 3.91
N ASN A 46 -0.40 2.75 3.83
CA ASN A 46 -1.03 1.66 4.54
C ASN A 46 -1.70 0.72 3.53
N CYS A 47 -1.43 -0.57 3.67
CA CYS A 47 -2.08 -1.62 2.93
C CYS A 47 -2.76 -2.56 3.92
N ARG A 48 -4.10 -2.56 3.91
CA ARG A 48 -4.93 -3.30 4.87
C ARG A 48 -5.86 -4.29 4.19
N PRO A 49 -6.13 -5.45 4.82
CA PRO A 49 -7.09 -6.40 4.28
C PRO A 49 -8.52 -5.87 4.41
N SER A 50 -9.32 -5.98 3.35
CA SER A 50 -10.77 -5.83 3.47
C SER A 50 -11.31 -6.96 4.35
N ASN A 51 -12.21 -6.60 5.27
CA ASN A 51 -12.83 -7.54 6.22
C ASN A 51 -13.90 -8.42 5.56
N THR A 52 -14.53 -7.93 4.48
CA THR A 52 -15.71 -8.56 3.87
C THR A 52 -15.44 -9.11 2.47
N GLU A 53 -14.38 -8.67 1.82
CA GLU A 53 -14.09 -8.97 0.41
C GLU A 53 -12.63 -9.46 0.27
N PRO A 54 -12.28 -10.23 -0.77
CA PRO A 54 -10.92 -10.70 -1.02
C PRO A 54 -9.97 -9.60 -1.55
N LEU A 55 -10.09 -8.39 -0.99
CA LEU A 55 -9.37 -7.19 -1.40
C LEU A 55 -8.30 -6.79 -0.38
N LEU A 56 -7.23 -6.16 -0.86
CA LEU A 56 -6.39 -5.26 -0.09
C LEU A 56 -6.74 -3.83 -0.46
N ARG A 57 -6.80 -2.95 0.55
CA ARG A 57 -7.00 -1.51 0.37
C ARG A 57 -5.68 -0.79 0.60
N LEU A 58 -5.27 0.01 -0.36
CA LEU A 58 -4.08 0.84 -0.29
C LEU A 58 -4.48 2.30 -0.07
N CYS A 59 -3.87 2.92 0.93
CA CYS A 59 -3.78 4.36 1.06
C CYS A 59 -2.31 4.75 0.95
N LEU A 60 -1.99 5.70 0.08
CA LEU A 60 -0.63 6.26 -0.05
C LEU A 60 -0.73 7.78 0.03
N GLU A 61 0.10 8.39 0.86
CA GLU A 61 0.27 9.84 0.88
C GLU A 61 1.74 10.21 0.80
N ALA A 62 2.04 11.26 0.03
CA ALA A 62 3.36 11.85 -0.01
C ALA A 62 3.30 13.36 0.11
N ARG A 63 4.43 13.98 0.46
CA ARG A 63 4.57 15.41 0.56
C ARG A 63 4.34 16.11 -0.77
N GLU A 64 4.87 15.55 -1.84
CA GLU A 64 4.82 16.04 -3.23
C GLU A 64 4.02 15.09 -4.14
N ALA A 65 3.36 15.65 -5.15
CA ALA A 65 2.52 14.88 -6.08
C ALA A 65 3.32 13.86 -6.91
N ASP A 66 4.49 14.26 -7.42
CA ASP A 66 5.39 13.40 -8.21
C ASP A 66 5.91 12.22 -7.39
N LEU A 67 6.24 12.46 -6.11
CA LEU A 67 6.68 11.39 -5.20
C LEU A 67 5.55 10.40 -4.94
N ARG A 68 4.32 10.87 -4.73
CA ARG A 68 3.16 9.97 -4.59
C ARG A 68 2.94 9.15 -5.88
N ASP A 69 3.07 9.74 -7.06
CA ASP A 69 2.90 8.98 -8.32
C ASP A 69 4.02 7.93 -8.49
N GLU A 70 5.27 8.30 -8.26
CA GLU A 70 6.41 7.37 -8.34
C GLU A 70 6.23 6.16 -7.39
N LYS A 71 5.85 6.42 -6.13
CA LYS A 71 5.65 5.36 -5.13
C LYS A 71 4.40 4.54 -5.40
N TYR A 72 3.36 5.15 -5.95
CA TYR A 72 2.17 4.43 -6.40
C TYR A 72 2.51 3.43 -7.51
N GLU A 73 3.31 3.83 -8.50
CA GLU A 73 3.76 2.91 -9.56
C GLU A 73 4.60 1.75 -9.01
N ASP A 74 5.46 1.99 -8.02
CA ASP A 74 6.23 0.94 -7.37
C ASP A 74 5.36 -0.05 -6.59
N LEU A 75 4.29 0.43 -5.96
CA LEU A 75 3.32 -0.40 -5.25
C LEU A 75 2.47 -1.23 -6.21
N ILE A 76 2.00 -0.65 -7.32
CA ILE A 76 1.24 -1.37 -8.37
C ILE A 76 2.04 -2.54 -8.94
N LYS A 77 3.35 -2.37 -9.20
CA LYS A 77 4.21 -3.47 -9.69
C LYS A 77 4.25 -4.68 -8.75
N ILE A 78 3.89 -4.49 -7.48
CA ILE A 78 3.86 -5.53 -6.45
C ILE A 78 2.44 -6.08 -6.26
N LEU A 79 1.46 -5.18 -6.16
CA LEU A 79 0.05 -5.46 -5.86
C LEU A 79 -0.73 -5.99 -7.06
N GLY A 80 -0.33 -5.64 -8.28
CA GLY A 80 -1.08 -5.94 -9.50
C GLY A 80 -2.00 -4.79 -9.90
N GLU A 81 -2.96 -5.10 -10.77
CA GLU A 81 -3.92 -4.11 -11.28
C GLU A 81 -4.96 -3.74 -10.20
N PRO A 82 -5.29 -2.45 -10.06
CA PRO A 82 -6.35 -2.02 -9.15
C PRO A 82 -7.71 -2.57 -9.60
N SER A 83 -8.54 -2.95 -8.64
CA SER A 83 -9.91 -3.42 -8.87
C SER A 83 -10.87 -2.22 -8.94
N GLU A 84 -11.82 -2.28 -9.88
CA GLU A 84 -12.87 -1.26 -10.05
C GLU A 84 -14.04 -1.43 -9.05
N HIS A 85 -13.95 -2.38 -8.12
CA HIS A 85 -14.97 -2.70 -7.12
C HIS A 85 -15.07 -1.68 -5.99
#